data_AF-A0AA39QLT8-F1
#
_entry.id   AF-A0AA39QLT8-F1
#
_cell.length_a   1.000
_cell.length_b   1.000
_cell.length_c   1.000
_cell.angle_alpha   90.00
_cell.angle_beta   90.00
_cell.angle_gamma   90.00
#
_symmetry.space_group_name_H-M   'P 1'
#
loop_
_entity.id
_entity.type
_entity.pdbx_description
1 polymer ?
#
loop_
_entity_poly.entity_id
_entity_poly.type
_entity_poly.pdbx_seq_one_letter_code
_entity_poly.pdbx_strand_id
1 'polypeptide(L)'
;MPASVGRPCKYHSQDEQRQAHAESSARSYARPSQVSVAPTNQNVSQSNQIIKSLTKRLIDRALAKNKEFLALVDRSPRTYIERLYQSFVETVTRATPKGDDDKICQELMKLGELIQDVMKLEDRILNAAGIGEDLAEVQQIREGMQEVEQWLEDVLCGTIEGIDVLRQAYKDQTLLYQQIPR
;
A
#
# COMPACT_ATOMS: atom_id res chain seq x y z
N MET A 1 -90.16 2.44 -23.02
CA MET A 1 -91.05 3.03 -21.99
C MET A 1 -90.69 2.37 -20.67
N PRO A 2 -90.47 3.07 -19.54
CA PRO A 2 -90.45 4.51 -19.26
C PRO A 2 -89.05 4.96 -18.76
N ALA A 3 -88.71 6.18 -18.37
CA ALA A 3 -89.17 7.55 -18.59
C ALA A 3 -88.03 8.45 -18.03
N SER A 4 -87.79 9.63 -18.61
CA SER A 4 -87.97 10.94 -17.94
C SER A 4 -86.98 11.23 -16.79
N VAL A 5 -86.29 12.36 -16.62
CA VAL A 5 -86.64 13.78 -16.80
C VAL A 5 -85.34 14.59 -16.70
N GLY A 6 -85.24 15.73 -17.41
CA GLY A 6 -84.70 16.96 -16.80
C GLY A 6 -83.33 17.46 -17.24
N ARG A 7 -83.33 18.52 -18.07
CA ARG A 7 -82.32 19.61 -18.01
C ARG A 7 -82.64 20.49 -16.79
N PRO A 8 -81.67 21.21 -16.17
CA PRO A 8 -81.29 22.52 -16.72
C PRO A 8 -79.78 22.83 -16.66
N CYS A 9 -79.38 23.75 -17.55
CA CYS A 9 -78.11 24.46 -17.57
C CYS A 9 -77.77 25.11 -16.22
N LYS A 10 -76.47 25.27 -15.97
CA LYS A 10 -75.89 26.57 -15.58
C LYS A 10 -74.41 26.61 -15.96
N TYR A 11 -74.08 27.54 -16.85
CA TYR A 11 -72.72 28.04 -17.06
C TYR A 11 -72.15 28.49 -15.72
N HIS A 12 -70.97 27.99 -15.32
CA HIS A 12 -70.04 28.74 -14.48
C HIS A 12 -68.71 28.83 -15.25
N SER A 13 -68.29 30.08 -15.41
CA SER A 13 -67.21 30.59 -16.26
C SER A 13 -65.84 30.14 -15.76
N GLN A 14 -64.91 29.94 -16.70
CA GLN A 14 -63.49 29.64 -16.47
C GLN A 14 -62.73 30.67 -15.61
N ASP A 15 -63.39 31.77 -15.21
CA ASP A 15 -62.81 32.82 -14.37
C ASP A 15 -62.78 32.48 -12.87
N GLU A 16 -63.65 31.58 -12.37
CA GLU A 16 -63.63 31.19 -10.95
C GLU A 16 -62.51 30.20 -10.59
N GLN A 17 -61.98 29.44 -11.57
CA GLN A 17 -60.88 28.51 -11.32
C GLN A 17 -59.49 29.17 -11.29
N ARG A 18 -59.36 30.43 -11.74
CA ARG A 18 -58.08 31.14 -11.74
C ARG A 18 -57.80 31.93 -10.45
N GLN A 19 -58.81 32.22 -9.63
CA GLN A 19 -58.61 32.95 -8.38
C GLN A 19 -58.30 32.05 -7.17
N ALA A 20 -58.71 30.78 -7.17
CA ALA A 20 -58.37 29.85 -6.08
C ALA A 20 -56.88 29.44 -6.05
N HIS A 21 -56.16 29.56 -7.17
CA HIS A 21 -54.73 29.22 -7.25
C HIS A 21 -53.79 30.42 -6.97
N ALA A 22 -54.31 31.65 -6.91
CA ALA A 22 -53.50 32.84 -6.63
C ALA A 22 -53.29 33.09 -5.12
N GLU A 23 -54.21 32.64 -4.26
CA GLU A 23 -54.14 32.93 -2.81
C GLU A 23 -53.49 31.83 -1.97
N SER A 24 -53.29 30.62 -2.52
CA SER A 24 -52.60 29.53 -1.80
C SER A 24 -51.06 29.61 -1.89
N SER A 25 -50.51 30.49 -2.75
CA SER A 25 -49.05 30.57 -3.00
C SER A 25 -48.35 31.75 -2.29
N ALA A 26 -49.01 32.41 -1.33
CA ALA A 26 -48.47 33.63 -0.69
C ALA A 26 -48.07 33.46 0.79
N ARG A 27 -47.95 32.24 1.34
CA ARG A 27 -47.69 32.02 2.78
C ARG A 27 -46.56 31.06 3.17
N SER A 28 -45.64 30.69 2.26
CA SER A 28 -44.58 29.70 2.61
C SER A 28 -43.15 30.04 2.20
N TYR A 29 -42.80 31.32 2.03
CA TYR A 29 -41.39 31.72 1.85
C TYR A 29 -40.97 32.87 2.77
N ALA A 30 -41.33 32.75 4.05
CA ALA A 30 -40.73 33.54 5.13
C ALA A 30 -39.91 32.61 6.03
N ARG A 31 -38.79 32.11 5.49
CA ARG A 31 -37.58 31.81 6.27
C ARG A 31 -36.44 31.65 5.28
N PRO A 32 -35.48 32.59 5.22
CA PRO A 32 -34.13 32.18 4.88
C PRO A 32 -33.77 31.20 6.00
N SER A 33 -33.78 29.90 5.69
CA SER A 33 -32.98 28.96 6.45
C SER A 33 -31.56 29.48 6.34
N GLN A 34 -31.13 30.26 7.33
CA GLN A 34 -29.73 30.37 7.65
C GLN A 34 -29.30 28.93 7.91
N VAL A 35 -28.78 28.28 6.87
CA VAL A 35 -27.91 27.14 7.03
C VAL A 35 -26.77 27.68 7.85
N SER A 36 -26.89 27.50 9.17
CA SER A 36 -25.81 27.73 10.10
C SER A 36 -24.71 26.77 9.67
N VAL A 37 -23.75 27.29 8.90
CA VAL A 37 -22.49 26.61 8.65
C VAL A 37 -21.71 26.66 9.97
N ALA A 38 -22.14 25.84 10.93
CA ALA A 38 -21.37 25.52 12.12
C ALA A 38 -20.19 24.60 11.72
N PRO A 39 -19.09 24.61 12.47
CA PRO A 39 -17.74 24.80 11.94
C PRO A 39 -17.22 23.54 11.23
N THR A 40 -17.15 23.59 9.91
CA THR A 40 -16.49 22.57 9.08
C THR A 40 -15.01 22.39 9.46
N ASN A 41 -14.40 23.40 10.09
CA ASN A 41 -13.00 23.39 10.51
C ASN A 41 -12.68 22.40 11.65
N GLN A 42 -13.63 22.08 12.55
CA GLN A 42 -13.35 21.12 13.65
C GLN A 42 -13.30 19.67 13.14
N ASN A 43 -14.21 19.29 12.24
CA ASN A 43 -14.24 17.95 11.64
C ASN A 43 -13.03 17.69 10.74
N VAL A 44 -12.60 18.69 9.96
CA VAL A 44 -11.39 18.57 9.12
C VAL A 44 -10.14 18.46 9.98
N SER A 45 -10.04 19.22 11.07
CA SER A 45 -8.90 19.16 11.99
C SER A 45 -8.81 17.80 12.72
N GLN A 46 -9.94 17.24 13.16
CA GLN A 46 -9.97 15.91 13.79
C GLN A 46 -9.65 14.80 12.78
N SER A 47 -10.20 14.85 11.57
CA SER A 47 -9.89 13.89 10.51
C SER A 47 -8.40 13.90 10.14
N ASN A 48 -7.81 15.10 10.01
CA ASN A 48 -6.37 15.24 9.75
C ASN A 48 -5.51 14.71 10.90
N GLN A 49 -5.93 14.89 12.16
CA GLN A 49 -5.22 14.30 13.31
C GLN A 49 -5.30 12.77 13.31
N ILE A 50 -6.45 12.21 12.96
CA ILE A 50 -6.63 10.75 12.86
C ILE A 50 -5.70 10.19 11.77
N ILE A 51 -5.70 10.78 10.57
CA ILE A 51 -4.84 10.38 9.46
C ILE A 51 -3.37 10.44 9.88
N LYS A 52 -2.90 11.56 10.43
CA LYS A 52 -1.51 11.70 10.92
C LYS A 52 -1.14 10.63 11.95
N SER A 53 -2.02 10.34 12.90
CA SER A 53 -1.78 9.32 13.93
C SER A 53 -1.76 7.89 13.37
N LEU A 54 -2.53 7.64 12.30
CA LEU A 54 -2.55 6.36 11.62
C LEU A 54 -1.27 6.18 10.80
N THR A 55 -0.92 7.16 9.97
CA THR A 55 0.29 7.14 9.13
C THR A 55 1.53 6.95 9.99
N LYS A 56 1.65 7.71 11.09
CA LYS A 56 2.76 7.53 12.04
C LYS A 56 2.89 6.07 12.54
N ARG A 57 1.76 5.45 12.94
CA ARG A 57 1.78 4.04 13.40
C ARG A 57 2.16 3.05 12.30
N LEU A 58 1.86 3.35 11.04
CA LEU A 58 2.25 2.51 9.90
C LEU A 58 3.76 2.64 9.63
N ILE A 59 4.31 3.86 9.68
CA ILE A 59 5.75 4.11 9.56
C ILE A 59 6.51 3.44 10.70
N ASP A 60 6.05 3.59 11.95
CA ASP A 60 6.68 2.95 13.10
C ASP A 60 6.78 1.42 12.92
N ARG A 61 5.78 0.81 12.27
CA ARG A 61 5.79 -0.62 11.92
C ARG A 61 6.77 -0.93 10.79
N ALA A 62 6.86 -0.08 9.77
CA ALA A 62 7.83 -0.25 8.68
C ALA A 62 9.27 -0.13 9.21
N LEU A 63 9.52 0.82 10.11
CA LEU A 63 10.81 0.97 10.81
C LEU A 63 11.11 -0.22 11.72
N ALA A 64 10.12 -0.83 12.36
CA ALA A 64 10.30 -2.07 13.11
C ALA A 64 10.73 -3.22 12.17
N LYS A 65 10.10 -3.34 11.00
CA LYS A 65 10.49 -4.32 9.97
C LYS A 65 11.89 -4.06 9.43
N ASN A 66 12.28 -2.80 9.24
CA ASN A 66 13.66 -2.45 8.89
C ASN A 66 14.66 -2.90 9.98
N LYS A 67 14.31 -2.76 11.26
CA LYS A 67 15.15 -3.26 12.36
C LYS A 67 15.27 -4.79 12.37
N GLU A 68 14.16 -5.49 12.09
CA GLU A 68 14.18 -6.96 11.91
C GLU A 68 15.13 -7.37 10.77
N PHE A 69 15.05 -6.68 9.63
CA PHE A 69 15.95 -6.88 8.51
C PHE A 69 17.41 -6.58 8.85
N LEU A 70 17.70 -5.43 9.48
CA LEU A 70 19.07 -5.08 9.89
C LEU A 70 19.65 -6.08 10.90
N ALA A 71 18.82 -6.70 11.73
CA ALA A 71 19.22 -7.77 12.62
C ALA A 71 19.50 -9.07 11.84
N LEU A 72 18.69 -9.40 10.83
CA LEU A 72 18.90 -10.55 9.95
C LEU A 72 20.25 -10.45 9.21
N VAL A 73 20.54 -9.29 8.61
CA VAL A 73 21.77 -9.06 7.84
C VAL A 73 22.97 -8.63 8.68
N ASP A 74 22.87 -8.72 10.01
CA ASP A 74 23.94 -8.35 10.95
C ASP A 74 24.54 -6.95 10.66
N ARG A 75 23.65 -6.00 10.33
CA ARG A 75 23.95 -4.61 9.91
C ARG A 75 24.83 -4.45 8.67
N SER A 76 25.23 -5.52 8.00
CA SER A 76 26.02 -5.47 6.77
C SER A 76 25.47 -6.47 5.76
N PRO A 77 24.55 -6.02 4.88
CA PRO A 77 24.06 -6.80 3.76
C PRO A 77 25.15 -7.56 3.00
N ARG A 78 26.24 -6.87 2.66
CA ARG A 78 27.37 -7.46 1.93
C ARG A 78 28.03 -8.61 2.69
N THR A 79 28.30 -8.42 3.99
CA THR A 79 28.91 -9.45 4.84
C THR A 79 27.97 -10.64 5.05
N TYR A 80 26.67 -10.37 5.10
CA TYR A 80 25.64 -11.38 5.18
C TYR A 80 25.62 -12.27 3.93
N ILE A 81 25.60 -11.70 2.71
CA ILE A 81 25.69 -12.47 1.47
C ILE A 81 27.00 -13.26 1.40
N GLU A 82 28.13 -12.61 1.70
CA GLU A 82 29.44 -13.25 1.72
C GLU A 82 29.45 -14.49 2.62
N ARG A 83 28.89 -14.37 3.83
CA ARG A 83 28.79 -15.49 4.78
C ARG A 83 27.96 -16.64 4.23
N LEU A 84 26.88 -16.36 3.51
CA LEU A 84 26.05 -17.39 2.90
C LEU A 84 26.75 -18.08 1.72
N TYR A 85 27.44 -17.30 0.89
CA TYR A 85 28.31 -17.84 -0.16
C TYR A 85 29.39 -18.77 0.42
N GLN A 86 30.15 -18.33 1.43
CA GLN A 86 31.19 -19.16 2.06
C GLN A 86 30.58 -20.42 2.68
N SER A 87 29.47 -20.28 3.40
CA SER A 87 28.74 -21.41 3.99
C SER A 87 28.31 -22.43 2.94
N PHE A 88 27.86 -22.00 1.76
CA PHE A 88 27.53 -22.88 0.64
C PHE A 88 28.78 -23.59 0.11
N VAL A 89 29.87 -22.84 -0.16
CA VAL A 89 31.12 -23.42 -0.69
C VAL A 89 31.69 -24.49 0.24
N GLU A 90 31.57 -24.31 1.55
CA GLU A 90 31.99 -25.30 2.57
C GLU A 90 31.20 -26.61 2.51
N THR A 91 29.94 -26.58 2.05
CA THR A 91 29.12 -27.78 1.89
C THR A 91 29.51 -28.62 0.66
N VAL A 92 30.29 -28.03 -0.27
CA VAL A 92 30.73 -28.71 -1.48
C VAL A 92 31.86 -29.66 -1.16
N THR A 93 31.55 -30.95 -1.15
CA THR A 93 32.53 -32.01 -0.89
C THR A 93 32.57 -33.01 -2.05
N ARG A 94 33.48 -33.98 -2.00
CA ARG A 94 33.49 -35.11 -2.96
C ARG A 94 32.19 -35.92 -2.91
N ALA A 95 31.52 -35.98 -1.75
CA ALA A 95 30.24 -36.67 -1.59
C ALA A 95 29.04 -35.82 -2.04
N THR A 96 29.18 -34.50 -1.96
CA THR A 96 28.14 -33.49 -2.28
C THR A 96 28.69 -32.47 -3.28
N PRO A 97 28.95 -32.86 -4.53
CA PRO A 97 29.62 -31.97 -5.50
C PRO A 97 28.78 -30.75 -5.90
N LYS A 98 27.47 -30.77 -5.65
CA LYS A 98 26.56 -29.65 -5.88
C LYS A 98 26.47 -28.69 -4.69
N GLY A 99 26.96 -29.08 -3.51
CA GLY A 99 26.70 -28.36 -2.27
C GLY A 99 25.26 -28.51 -1.79
N ASP A 100 24.95 -27.79 -0.71
CA ASP A 100 23.65 -27.67 -0.07
C ASP A 100 23.23 -26.18 -0.07
N ASP A 101 22.26 -25.86 -0.92
CA ASP A 101 21.70 -24.52 -1.10
C ASP A 101 20.44 -24.26 -0.23
N ASP A 102 20.02 -25.21 0.62
CA ASP A 102 18.83 -25.09 1.47
C ASP A 102 18.91 -23.84 2.34
N LYS A 103 20.11 -23.52 2.85
CA LYS A 103 20.33 -22.34 3.67
C LYS A 103 20.08 -21.04 2.89
N ILE A 104 20.52 -20.96 1.63
CA ILE A 104 20.28 -19.77 0.78
C ILE A 104 18.78 -19.64 0.50
N CYS A 105 18.11 -20.74 0.16
CA CYS A 105 16.66 -20.76 -0.04
C CYS A 105 15.87 -20.33 1.20
N GLN A 106 16.26 -20.80 2.39
CA GLN A 106 15.63 -20.42 3.66
C GLN A 106 15.77 -18.92 3.95
N GLU A 107 16.95 -18.37 3.71
CA GLU A 107 17.21 -16.94 3.91
C GLU A 107 16.44 -16.08 2.90
N LEU A 108 16.33 -16.50 1.63
CA LEU A 108 15.45 -15.87 0.64
C LEU A 108 13.99 -15.86 1.08
N MET A 109 13.46 -16.98 1.59
CA MET A 109 12.08 -17.02 2.09
C MET A 109 11.84 -16.03 3.24
N LYS A 110 12.76 -15.96 4.21
CA LYS A 110 12.66 -15.00 5.33
C LYS A 110 12.68 -13.54 4.84
N LEU A 111 13.56 -13.24 3.89
CA LEU A 111 13.67 -11.91 3.33
C LEU A 111 12.41 -11.55 2.52
N GLY A 112 11.90 -12.48 1.72
CA GLY A 112 10.65 -12.31 0.97
C GLY A 112 9.46 -12.05 1.89
N GLU A 113 9.36 -12.72 3.04
CA GLU A 113 8.32 -12.44 4.04
C GLU A 113 8.41 -11.00 4.57
N LEU A 114 9.62 -10.52 4.88
CA LEU A 114 9.84 -9.14 5.33
C LEU A 114 9.48 -8.10 4.26
N ILE A 115 9.89 -8.34 3.00
CA ILE A 115 9.58 -7.46 1.87
C ILE A 115 8.06 -7.37 1.68
N GLN A 116 7.37 -8.51 1.70
CA GLN A 116 5.91 -8.56 1.58
C GLN A 116 5.20 -7.82 2.71
N ASP A 117 5.71 -7.90 3.94
CA ASP A 117 5.18 -7.14 5.07
C ASP A 117 5.35 -5.63 4.88
N VAL A 118 6.52 -5.18 4.40
CA VAL A 118 6.77 -3.75 4.12
C VAL A 118 5.93 -3.26 2.95
N MET A 119 5.78 -4.03 1.87
CA MET A 119 4.90 -3.69 0.74
C MET A 119 3.45 -3.44 1.20
N LYS A 120 2.91 -4.29 2.08
CA LYS A 120 1.57 -4.09 2.64
C LYS A 120 1.47 -2.82 3.49
N LEU A 121 2.55 -2.42 4.16
CA LEU A 121 2.60 -1.19 4.94
C LEU A 121 2.67 0.04 4.03
N GLU A 122 3.46 -0.01 2.97
CA GLU A 122 3.54 1.00 1.92
C GLU A 122 2.16 1.25 1.30
N ASP A 123 1.45 0.20 0.88
CA ASP A 123 0.10 0.31 0.32
C ASP A 123 -0.87 0.97 1.30
N ARG A 124 -0.75 0.65 2.59
CA ARG A 124 -1.59 1.25 3.64
C ARG A 124 -1.26 2.72 3.87
N ILE A 125 0.01 3.11 3.78
CA ILE A 125 0.46 4.50 3.91
C ILE A 125 -0.03 5.31 2.71
N LEU A 126 0.14 4.78 1.49
CA LEU A 126 -0.35 5.39 0.26
C LEU A 126 -1.85 5.65 0.34
N ASN A 127 -2.64 4.70 0.85
CA ASN A 127 -4.08 4.86 1.03
C ASN A 127 -4.48 5.81 2.16
N ALA A 128 -3.64 6.00 3.17
CA ALA A 128 -3.95 6.84 4.34
C ALA A 128 -3.54 8.31 4.15
N ALA A 129 -2.34 8.56 3.64
CA ALA A 129 -1.73 9.89 3.54
C ALA A 129 -1.40 10.33 2.10
N GLY A 130 -1.49 9.41 1.13
CA GLY A 130 -1.09 9.69 -0.25
C GLY A 130 0.43 9.65 -0.45
N ILE A 131 0.89 10.28 -1.53
CA ILE A 131 2.31 10.39 -1.87
C ILE A 131 2.94 11.50 -1.02
N GLY A 132 4.07 11.20 -0.38
CA GLY A 132 4.80 12.14 0.46
C GLY A 132 6.08 11.54 1.04
N GLU A 133 6.71 12.28 1.97
CA GLU A 133 7.96 11.87 2.62
C GLU A 133 7.82 10.52 3.35
N ASP A 134 6.71 10.32 4.06
CA ASP A 134 6.40 9.07 4.78
C ASP A 134 6.38 7.84 3.85
N LEU A 135 5.84 8.01 2.64
CA LEU A 135 5.80 6.94 1.64
C LEU A 135 7.19 6.68 1.08
N ALA A 136 7.93 7.75 0.77
CA ALA A 136 9.29 7.65 0.23
C ALA A 136 10.25 6.97 1.22
N GLU A 137 10.12 7.23 2.53
CA GLU A 137 10.92 6.56 3.56
C GLU A 137 10.67 5.04 3.57
N VAL A 138 9.41 4.62 3.49
CA VAL A 138 9.07 3.18 3.47
C VAL A 138 9.48 2.51 2.15
N GLN A 139 9.42 3.23 1.03
CA GLN A 139 9.92 2.76 -0.26
C GLN A 139 11.43 2.52 -0.22
N GLN A 140 12.21 3.43 0.36
CA GLN A 140 13.66 3.23 0.52
C GLN A 140 13.98 1.99 1.36
N ILE A 141 13.21 1.74 2.43
CA ILE A 141 13.36 0.53 3.24
C ILE A 141 13.12 -0.71 2.38
N ARG A 142 12.01 -0.74 1.63
CA ARG A 142 11.67 -1.87 0.75
C ARG A 142 12.75 -2.08 -0.32
N GLU A 143 13.18 -1.03 -0.99
CA GLU A 143 14.19 -1.07 -2.05
C GLU A 143 15.51 -1.63 -1.53
N GLY A 144 15.95 -1.20 -0.34
CA GLY A 144 17.15 -1.75 0.29
C GLY A 144 17.02 -3.24 0.63
N MET A 145 15.83 -3.73 1.02
CA MET A 145 15.61 -5.16 1.23
C MET A 145 15.60 -5.94 -0.09
N GLN A 146 14.95 -5.41 -1.13
CA GLN A 146 14.89 -6.01 -2.47
C GLN A 146 16.28 -6.10 -3.13
N GLU A 147 17.14 -5.12 -2.89
CA GLU A 147 18.51 -5.16 -3.36
C GLU A 147 19.27 -6.37 -2.78
N VAL A 148 19.10 -6.65 -1.48
CA VAL A 148 19.71 -7.83 -0.85
C VAL A 148 19.10 -9.13 -1.35
N GLU A 149 17.78 -9.14 -1.61
CA GLU A 149 17.09 -10.29 -2.22
C GLU A 149 17.69 -10.61 -3.58
N GLN A 150 17.87 -9.61 -4.45
CA GLN A 150 18.50 -9.78 -5.76
C GLN A 150 19.93 -10.30 -5.65
N TRP A 151 20.71 -9.83 -4.67
CA TRP A 151 22.06 -10.35 -4.44
C TRP A 151 22.06 -11.82 -4.01
N LEU A 152 21.09 -12.23 -3.19
CA LEU A 152 20.91 -13.63 -2.81
C LEU A 152 20.48 -14.49 -4.01
N GLU A 153 19.55 -14.01 -4.82
CA GLU A 153 19.09 -14.68 -6.04
C GLU A 153 20.24 -14.89 -7.03
N ASP A 154 21.12 -13.91 -7.20
CA ASP A 154 22.33 -14.03 -8.04
C ASP A 154 23.26 -15.15 -7.55
N VAL A 155 23.48 -15.23 -6.23
CA VAL A 155 24.26 -16.33 -5.64
C VAL A 155 23.57 -17.68 -5.86
N LEU A 156 22.26 -17.77 -5.63
CA LEU A 156 21.47 -19.00 -5.84
C LEU A 156 21.47 -19.44 -7.31
N CYS A 157 21.33 -18.51 -8.25
CA CYS A 157 21.45 -18.81 -9.67
C CYS A 157 22.82 -19.44 -9.98
N GLY A 158 23.90 -18.87 -9.42
CA GLY A 158 25.23 -19.46 -9.55
C GLY A 158 25.36 -20.85 -8.92
N THR A 159 24.68 -21.15 -7.80
CA THR A 159 24.68 -22.51 -7.23
C THR A 159 24.00 -23.52 -8.17
N ILE A 160 22.90 -23.12 -8.82
CA ILE A 160 22.14 -23.93 -9.76
C ILE A 160 22.94 -24.19 -11.05
N GLU A 161 23.63 -23.17 -11.57
CA GLU A 161 24.51 -23.30 -12.75
C GLU A 161 25.73 -24.18 -12.47
N GLY A 162 26.24 -24.11 -11.24
CA GLY A 162 27.26 -25.02 -10.72
C GLY A 162 28.39 -24.28 -10.01
N ILE A 163 29.00 -24.98 -9.06
CA ILE A 163 30.02 -24.40 -8.16
C ILE A 163 31.21 -23.77 -8.89
N ASP A 164 31.64 -24.29 -10.03
CA ASP A 164 32.76 -23.73 -10.78
C ASP A 164 32.40 -22.37 -11.40
N VAL A 165 31.17 -22.22 -11.90
CA VAL A 165 30.65 -20.96 -12.44
C VAL A 165 30.53 -19.93 -11.32
N LEU A 166 29.93 -20.30 -10.19
CA LEU A 166 29.79 -19.42 -9.03
C LEU A 166 31.15 -18.97 -8.48
N ARG A 167 32.12 -19.89 -8.35
CA ARG A 167 33.48 -19.56 -7.89
C ARG A 167 34.20 -18.64 -8.86
N GLN A 168 33.97 -18.82 -10.16
CA GLN A 168 34.56 -17.94 -11.17
C GLN A 168 33.94 -16.54 -11.08
N ALA A 169 32.62 -16.44 -11.00
CA ALA A 169 31.92 -15.17 -10.81
C ALA A 169 32.37 -14.42 -9.54
N TYR A 170 32.55 -15.16 -8.43
CA TYR A 170 33.06 -14.61 -7.19
C TYR A 170 34.49 -14.06 -7.33
N LYS A 171 35.38 -14.78 -8.03
CA LYS A 171 36.78 -14.37 -8.26
C LYS A 171 36.87 -13.16 -9.17
N ASP A 172 36.05 -13.13 -10.21
CA ASP A 172 35.99 -12.05 -11.19
C ASP A 172 35.24 -10.82 -10.67
N GLN A 173 34.70 -10.90 -9.45
CA GLN A 173 33.92 -9.87 -8.79
C GLN A 173 32.66 -9.47 -9.58
N THR A 174 32.07 -10.45 -10.28
CA THR A 174 30.90 -10.21 -11.13
C THR A 174 29.58 -10.42 -10.39
N LEU A 175 29.58 -10.92 -9.15
CA LEU A 175 28.36 -11.05 -8.35
C LEU A 175 27.80 -9.66 -8.00
N LEU A 176 26.48 -9.50 -8.00
CA LEU A 176 25.82 -8.20 -7.87
C LEU A 176 26.28 -7.41 -6.63
N TYR A 177 26.36 -8.06 -5.47
CA TYR A 177 26.78 -7.41 -4.21
C TYR A 177 28.24 -6.94 -4.22
N GLN A 178 29.06 -7.42 -5.15
CA GLN A 178 30.48 -7.05 -5.26
C GLN A 178 30.69 -5.79 -6.10
N GLN A 179 29.76 -5.48 -7.01
CA GLN A 179 29.85 -4.38 -7.97
C GLN A 179 29.53 -3.00 -7.38
N ILE A 180 28.94 -2.95 -6.18
CA ILE A 180 28.51 -1.70 -5.57
C ILE A 180 29.68 -1.02 -4.84
N PRO A 181 29.94 0.27 -5.12
CA PRO A 181 31.04 1.01 -4.50
C PRO A 181 30.86 1.11 -2.98
N ARG A 182 32.00 1.08 -2.27
CA ARG A 182 32.08 1.16 -0.80
C ARG A 182 31.83 2.55 -0.25
#